data_AF-A0A402AHR2-F1
#
_entry.id   AF-A0A402AHR2-F1
#
_cell.length_a   1.000
_cell.length_b   1.000
_cell.length_c   1.000
_cell.angle_alpha   90.00
_cell.angle_beta   90.00
_cell.angle_gamma   90.00
#
_symmetry.space_group_name_H-M   'P 1'
#
loop_
_entity.id
_entity.type
_entity.pdbx_description
1 polymer ?
#
loop_
_entity_poly.entity_id
_entity_poly.type
_entity_poly.pdbx_seq_one_letter_code
_entity_poly.pdbx_strand_id
1 'polypeptide(L)'
;MQKPIPFYLRKAENAYNFFVTMEASNTSFTIEDIVQSTGYKDSVVSRYIRMKWRKWFIEPAGNGTYRCTSALHNHSKTFFIRQLSQGIDFPEPPSRSHAVNVEQPLTAFDTTGYLIIIAVLIIIAAFYKISYRWRYELNLWYWKQWWSMWWPLAL
;
A
#
# COMPACT_ATOMS: atom_id res chain seq x y z
N MET A 1 -34.12 16.76 4.04
CA MET A 1 -33.29 16.73 5.25
C MET A 1 -31.89 16.25 4.86
N GLN A 2 -30.89 17.13 4.83
CA GLN A 2 -29.50 16.75 4.55
C GLN A 2 -28.92 16.06 5.79
N LYS A 3 -28.41 14.83 5.62
CA LYS A 3 -27.68 14.11 6.68
C LYS A 3 -26.43 14.92 7.05
N PRO A 4 -26.10 15.07 8.34
CA PRO A 4 -24.89 15.79 8.75
C PRO A 4 -23.66 15.09 8.16
N ILE A 5 -22.82 15.88 7.49
CA ILE A 5 -21.57 15.40 6.91
C ILE A 5 -20.70 14.87 8.07
N PRO A 6 -20.25 13.61 8.03
CA PRO A 6 -19.43 13.06 9.09
C PRO A 6 -18.16 13.89 9.31
N PHE A 7 -17.76 14.08 10.56
CA PHE A 7 -16.62 14.92 10.93
C PHE A 7 -15.31 14.55 10.19
N TYR A 8 -15.10 13.26 9.91
CA TYR A 8 -13.93 12.79 9.16
C TYR A 8 -13.95 13.22 7.68
N LEU A 9 -15.14 13.37 7.09
CA LEU A 9 -15.29 13.83 5.72
C LEU A 9 -14.80 15.27 5.62
N ARG A 10 -15.21 16.13 6.56
CA ARG A 10 -14.85 17.56 6.55
C ARG A 10 -13.34 17.81 6.52
N LYS A 11 -12.55 17.02 7.26
CA LYS A 11 -11.08 17.14 7.23
C LYS A 11 -10.48 16.67 5.90
N ALA A 12 -11.04 15.61 5.30
CA ALA A 12 -10.65 15.15 3.98
C ALA A 12 -10.99 16.18 2.89
N GLU A 13 -12.13 16.87 3.01
CA GLU A 13 -12.49 17.96 2.10
C GLU A 13 -11.53 19.15 2.21
N ASN A 14 -11.17 19.54 3.43
CA ASN A 14 -10.19 20.60 3.65
C ASN A 14 -8.83 20.24 3.05
N ALA A 15 -8.40 18.97 3.18
CA ALA A 15 -7.15 18.50 2.58
C ALA A 15 -7.18 18.57 1.05
N TYR A 16 -8.30 18.16 0.44
CA TYR A 16 -8.47 18.25 -1.01
C TYR A 16 -8.40 19.71 -1.49
N ASN A 17 -9.15 20.61 -0.83
CA ASN A 17 -9.15 22.03 -1.19
C ASN A 17 -7.78 22.68 -1.01
N PHE A 18 -7.04 22.30 0.03
CA PHE A 18 -5.66 22.74 0.24
C PHE A 18 -4.77 22.31 -0.94
N PHE A 19 -4.83 21.04 -1.37
CA PHE A 19 -4.04 20.57 -2.49
C PHE A 19 -4.41 21.24 -3.82
N VAL A 20 -5.70 21.46 -4.09
CA VAL A 20 -6.14 22.19 -5.29
C VAL A 20 -5.57 23.62 -5.28
N THR A 21 -5.54 24.27 -4.13
CA THR A 21 -4.97 25.62 -3.98
C THR A 21 -3.46 25.60 -4.24
N MET A 22 -2.76 24.61 -3.71
CA MET A 22 -1.31 24.45 -3.88
C MET A 22 -0.91 24.04 -5.30
N GLU A 23 -1.73 23.25 -5.99
CA GLU A 23 -1.55 22.95 -7.42
C GLU A 23 -1.69 24.24 -8.25
N ALA A 24 -2.71 25.05 -7.97
CA ALA A 24 -2.94 26.31 -8.68
C ALA A 24 -1.84 27.35 -8.44
N SER A 25 -1.25 27.40 -7.25
CA SER A 25 -0.13 28.31 -6.93
C SER A 25 1.24 27.76 -7.35
N ASN A 26 1.34 26.47 -7.67
CA ASN A 26 2.59 25.77 -7.98
C ASN A 26 3.69 25.98 -6.91
N THR A 27 3.27 26.08 -5.64
CA THR A 27 4.15 26.30 -4.50
C THR A 27 4.42 25.01 -3.74
N SER A 28 5.60 24.91 -3.12
CA SER A 28 5.89 23.84 -2.18
C SER A 28 5.27 24.13 -0.80
N PHE A 29 4.99 23.07 -0.05
CA PHE A 29 4.40 23.12 1.28
C PHE A 29 4.98 22.03 2.20
N THR A 30 4.81 22.22 3.50
CA THR A 30 5.29 21.32 4.55
C THR A 30 4.16 20.49 5.15
N ILE A 31 4.51 19.57 6.05
CA ILE A 31 3.52 18.82 6.85
C ILE A 31 2.75 19.77 7.77
N GLU A 32 3.40 20.81 8.30
CA GLU A 32 2.78 21.79 9.19
C GLU A 32 1.67 22.57 8.49
N ASP A 33 1.87 22.95 7.23
CA ASP A 33 0.86 23.64 6.41
C ASP A 33 -0.38 22.77 6.20
N ILE A 34 -0.19 21.46 5.99
CA ILE A 34 -1.28 20.50 5.87
C ILE A 34 -2.01 20.34 7.21
N VAL A 35 -1.28 20.24 8.32
CA VAL A 35 -1.86 20.14 9.66
C VAL A 35 -2.72 21.36 9.97
N GLN A 36 -2.20 22.57 9.69
CA GLN A 36 -2.89 23.83 9.96
C GLN A 36 -4.15 24.00 9.11
N SER A 37 -4.10 23.60 7.83
CA SER A 37 -5.24 23.72 6.91
C SER A 37 -6.33 22.65 7.14
N THR A 38 -5.94 21.44 7.54
CA THR A 38 -6.87 20.29 7.63
C THR A 38 -7.35 19.99 9.04
N GLY A 39 -6.60 20.41 10.06
CA GLY A 39 -6.83 20.03 11.45
C GLY A 39 -6.55 18.55 11.75
N TYR A 40 -5.83 17.84 10.87
CA TYR A 40 -5.28 16.52 11.19
C TYR A 40 -4.11 16.63 12.17
N LYS A 41 -3.85 15.56 12.92
CA LYS A 41 -2.59 15.46 13.69
C LYS A 41 -1.44 15.18 12.73
N ASP A 42 -0.25 15.65 13.07
CA ASP A 42 0.99 15.37 12.33
C ASP A 42 1.15 13.88 11.99
N SER A 43 0.94 12.99 12.98
CA SER A 43 1.05 11.54 12.79
C SER A 43 0.05 10.97 11.77
N VAL A 44 -1.13 11.58 11.64
CA VAL A 44 -2.15 11.20 10.66
C VAL A 44 -1.75 11.67 9.27
N VAL A 45 -1.28 12.92 9.17
CA VAL A 45 -0.78 13.51 7.91
C VAL A 45 0.40 12.68 7.39
N SER A 46 1.40 12.43 8.23
CA SER A 46 2.57 11.60 7.90
C SER A 46 2.16 10.20 7.41
N ARG A 47 1.16 9.58 8.04
CA ARG A 47 0.62 8.29 7.59
C ARG A 47 -0.06 8.39 6.23
N TYR A 48 -0.88 9.41 5.99
CA TYR A 48 -1.56 9.61 4.71
C TYR A 48 -0.61 9.96 3.58
N ILE A 49 0.41 10.79 3.83
CA ILE A 49 1.49 11.04 2.87
C ILE A 49 2.11 9.72 2.44
N ARG A 50 2.54 8.89 3.42
CA ARG A 50 3.23 7.62 3.13
C ARG A 50 2.35 6.61 2.39
N MET A 51 1.09 6.48 2.78
CA MET A 51 0.23 5.38 2.33
C MET A 51 -0.70 5.74 1.18
N LYS A 52 -1.09 7.02 1.04
CA LYS A 52 -2.22 7.44 0.21
C LYS A 52 -1.87 8.56 -0.77
N TRP A 53 -1.21 9.62 -0.30
CA TRP A 53 -1.08 10.85 -1.09
C TRP A 53 0.14 10.88 -2.00
N ARG A 54 1.29 10.33 -1.56
CA ARG A 54 2.54 10.40 -2.32
C ARG A 54 2.50 9.74 -3.71
N LYS A 55 1.58 8.80 -3.92
CA LYS A 55 1.44 8.11 -5.22
C LYS A 55 0.65 8.93 -6.25
N TRP A 56 -0.30 9.74 -5.80
CA TRP A 56 -1.34 10.29 -6.67
C TRP A 56 -1.43 11.81 -6.65
N PHE A 57 -1.16 12.44 -5.51
CA PHE A 57 -1.54 13.84 -5.26
C PHE A 57 -0.37 14.75 -4.92
N ILE A 58 0.71 14.20 -4.36
CA ILE A 58 1.87 14.98 -3.91
C ILE A 58 3.17 14.25 -4.22
N GLU A 59 4.24 15.01 -4.44
CA GLU A 59 5.58 14.49 -4.64
C GLU A 59 6.61 15.31 -3.83
N PRO A 60 7.75 14.72 -3.45
CA PRO A 60 8.77 15.45 -2.69
C PRO A 60 9.43 16.53 -3.55
N ALA A 61 9.52 17.75 -3.02
CA ALA A 61 10.19 18.89 -3.64
C ALA A 61 11.60 19.14 -3.07
N GLY A 62 12.02 18.37 -2.05
CA GLY A 62 13.31 18.50 -1.38
C GLY A 62 13.19 19.19 -0.01
N ASN A 63 14.20 19.03 0.85
CA ASN A 63 14.28 19.67 2.17
C ASN A 63 13.03 19.50 3.06
N GLY A 64 12.38 18.33 3.00
CA GLY A 64 11.16 18.06 3.77
C GLY A 64 9.89 18.75 3.24
N THR A 65 9.95 19.37 2.06
CA THR A 65 8.80 19.98 1.39
C THR A 65 8.20 19.08 0.32
N TYR A 66 6.94 19.33 0.01
CA TYR A 66 6.13 18.62 -0.97
C TYR A 66 5.54 19.60 -1.98
N ARG A 67 5.23 19.11 -3.17
CA ARG A 67 4.46 19.84 -4.18
C ARG A 67 3.33 18.95 -4.68
N CYS A 68 2.26 19.55 -5.17
CA CYS A 68 1.18 18.79 -5.79
C CYS A 68 1.63 18.19 -7.12
N THR A 69 1.19 16.98 -7.41
CA THR A 69 1.36 16.39 -8.74
C THR A 69 0.47 17.14 -9.71
N SER A 70 0.95 17.35 -10.93
CA SER A 70 0.18 17.96 -12.03
C SER A 70 -0.99 17.09 -12.52
N ALA A 71 -1.26 15.95 -11.86
CA ALA A 71 -2.41 15.10 -12.15
C ALA A 71 -3.56 15.28 -11.13
N LEU A 72 -3.41 16.14 -10.12
CA LEU A 72 -4.43 16.32 -9.09
C LEU A 72 -5.76 16.80 -9.68
N HIS A 73 -5.75 17.71 -10.65
CA HIS A 73 -6.97 18.16 -11.35
C HIS A 73 -7.71 17.04 -12.10
N ASN A 74 -7.03 15.93 -12.43
CA ASN A 74 -7.68 14.76 -13.04
C ASN A 74 -8.43 13.90 -12.02
N HIS A 75 -8.29 14.20 -10.73
CA HIS A 75 -8.91 13.47 -9.65
C HIS A 75 -10.04 14.27 -8.98
N SER A 76 -11.24 13.69 -8.99
CA SER A 76 -12.38 14.30 -8.31
C SER A 76 -12.22 14.27 -6.78
N LYS A 77 -12.83 15.25 -6.09
CA LYS A 77 -12.95 15.28 -4.63
C LYS A 77 -13.47 13.96 -4.04
N THR A 78 -14.45 13.33 -4.71
CA THR A 78 -15.01 12.04 -4.29
C THR A 78 -14.00 10.90 -4.40
N PHE A 79 -13.16 10.88 -5.44
CA PHE A 79 -12.07 9.91 -5.55
C PHE A 79 -11.05 10.09 -4.42
N PHE A 80 -10.65 11.33 -4.13
CA PHE A 80 -9.73 11.66 -3.04
C PHE A 80 -10.24 11.15 -1.69
N ILE A 81 -11.51 11.43 -1.37
CA ILE A 81 -12.14 10.97 -0.11
C ILE A 81 -12.22 9.44 -0.07
N ARG A 82 -12.54 8.78 -1.19
CA ARG A 82 -12.57 7.30 -1.28
C ARG A 82 -11.20 6.68 -1.05
N GLN A 83 -10.13 7.30 -1.55
CA GLN A 83 -8.76 6.82 -1.32
C GLN A 83 -8.36 6.87 0.15
N LEU A 84 -8.86 7.85 0.90
CA LEU A 84 -8.65 7.95 2.34
C LEU A 84 -9.43 6.91 3.15
N SER A 85 -10.57 6.43 2.65
CA SER A 85 -11.43 5.48 3.36
C SER A 85 -11.12 4.00 3.09
N GLN A 86 -10.53 3.66 1.95
CA GLN A 86 -10.22 2.27 1.60
C GLN A 86 -8.85 1.84 2.13
N GLY A 87 -8.73 0.64 2.70
CA GLY A 87 -7.44 0.01 2.99
C GLY A 87 -6.95 -0.78 1.78
N ILE A 88 -5.89 -0.27 1.11
CA ILE A 88 -5.02 -0.95 0.13
C ILE A 88 -5.63 -1.37 -1.24
N ASP A 89 -4.83 -1.09 -2.27
CA ASP A 89 -4.78 -1.40 -3.72
C ASP A 89 -6.03 -1.35 -4.62
N PHE A 90 -6.04 -0.33 -5.50
CA PHE A 90 -6.78 -0.31 -6.76
C PHE A 90 -5.85 0.11 -7.90
N PRO A 91 -6.01 -0.49 -9.10
CA PRO A 91 -5.33 -0.02 -10.30
C PRO A 91 -5.85 1.37 -10.70
N GLU A 92 -4.98 2.12 -11.36
CA GLU A 92 -5.14 3.51 -11.78
C GLU A 92 -6.45 3.75 -12.55
N PRO A 93 -7.23 4.81 -12.23
CA PRO A 93 -8.39 5.15 -13.04
C PRO A 93 -7.94 5.64 -14.43
N PRO A 94 -8.60 5.21 -15.51
CA PRO A 94 -8.26 5.67 -16.86
C PRO A 94 -8.55 7.17 -17.00
N SER A 95 -7.51 7.95 -17.30
CA SER A 95 -7.61 9.36 -17.69
C SER A 95 -8.54 9.50 -18.90
N ARG A 96 -9.58 10.34 -18.76
CA ARG A 96 -10.61 10.52 -19.78
C ARG A 96 -10.25 11.69 -20.69
N SER A 97 -9.84 11.41 -21.93
CA SER A 97 -10.50 11.95 -23.14
C SER A 97 -9.68 11.68 -24.41
N HIS A 98 -10.01 10.61 -25.13
CA HIS A 98 -10.45 10.72 -26.52
C HIS A 98 -11.43 9.58 -26.81
N ALA A 99 -12.59 9.94 -27.33
CA ALA A 99 -13.64 9.01 -27.71
C ALA A 99 -13.15 8.09 -28.82
N VAL A 100 -13.13 6.77 -28.58
CA VAL A 100 -13.22 5.78 -29.64
C VAL A 100 -14.18 4.71 -29.15
N ASN A 101 -15.31 4.63 -29.83
CA ASN A 101 -16.28 3.57 -29.71
C ASN A 101 -15.62 2.27 -30.21
N VAL A 102 -15.27 1.37 -29.30
CA VAL A 102 -14.94 -0.02 -29.62
C VAL A 102 -15.66 -0.86 -28.59
N GLU A 103 -16.71 -1.56 -29.02
CA GLU A 103 -17.20 -2.73 -28.30
C GLU A 103 -16.03 -3.73 -28.21
N GLN A 104 -15.39 -3.81 -27.04
CA GLN A 104 -14.40 -4.85 -26.76
C GLN A 104 -15.01 -5.90 -25.82
N PRO A 105 -14.88 -7.19 -26.16
CA PRO A 105 -15.54 -8.26 -25.45
C PRO A 105 -15.01 -8.41 -24.02
N LEU A 106 -15.93 -8.69 -23.12
CA LEU A 106 -15.71 -9.09 -21.75
C LEU A 106 -14.98 -10.45 -21.71
N THR A 107 -13.68 -10.50 -21.97
CA THR A 107 -12.92 -11.76 -21.94
C THR A 107 -11.53 -11.59 -21.33
N ALA A 108 -11.24 -12.49 -20.38
CA ALA A 108 -9.99 -12.70 -19.66
C ALA A 108 -9.72 -11.74 -18.49
N PHE A 109 -10.48 -11.93 -17.41
CA PHE A 109 -9.93 -11.74 -16.07
C PHE A 109 -8.67 -12.63 -15.97
N ASP A 110 -7.53 -12.07 -15.59
CA ASP A 110 -6.21 -12.72 -15.53
C ASP A 110 -6.17 -13.83 -14.45
N THR A 111 -6.84 -14.95 -14.73
CA THR A 111 -6.82 -16.18 -13.91
C THR A 111 -5.39 -16.72 -13.76
N THR A 112 -4.50 -16.36 -14.70
CA THR A 112 -3.10 -16.79 -14.77
C THR A 112 -2.27 -16.27 -13.59
N GLY A 113 -2.49 -15.02 -13.15
CA GLY A 113 -1.71 -14.43 -12.05
C GLY A 113 -1.99 -15.07 -10.69
N TYR A 114 -3.25 -15.39 -10.41
CA TYR A 114 -3.65 -16.01 -9.15
C TYR A 114 -3.13 -17.45 -9.02
N LEU A 115 -3.12 -18.21 -10.12
CA LEU A 115 -2.57 -19.56 -10.16
C LEU A 115 -1.06 -19.58 -9.91
N ILE A 116 -0.32 -18.58 -10.41
CA ILE A 116 1.12 -18.44 -10.16
C ILE A 116 1.39 -18.20 -8.67
N ILE A 117 0.61 -17.33 -8.02
CA ILE A 117 0.76 -17.05 -6.58
C ILE A 117 0.49 -18.31 -5.75
N ILE A 118 -0.57 -19.07 -6.07
CA ILE A 118 -0.87 -20.33 -5.39
C ILE A 118 0.26 -21.35 -5.59
N ALA A 119 0.78 -21.49 -6.82
CA ALA A 119 1.87 -22.40 -7.12
C ALA A 119 3.13 -22.07 -6.30
N VAL A 120 3.47 -20.79 -6.17
CA VAL A 120 4.62 -20.33 -5.36
C VAL A 120 4.42 -20.66 -3.88
N LEU A 121 3.23 -20.45 -3.32
CA LEU A 121 2.94 -20.79 -1.92
C LEU A 121 3.03 -22.29 -1.66
N ILE A 122 2.58 -23.13 -2.59
CA ILE A 122 2.71 -24.60 -2.49
C ILE A 122 4.19 -25.02 -2.51
N ILE A 123 5.00 -24.42 -3.39
CA ILE A 123 6.44 -24.70 -3.46
C ILE A 123 7.14 -24.32 -2.15
N ILE A 124 6.84 -23.13 -1.59
CA ILE A 124 7.41 -22.68 -0.32
C ILE A 124 7.02 -23.64 0.83
N ALA A 125 5.75 -24.05 0.89
CA ALA A 125 5.27 -24.98 1.91
C ALA A 125 5.93 -26.38 1.78
N ALA A 126 6.11 -26.87 0.55
CA ALA A 126 6.80 -28.13 0.29
C ALA A 126 8.28 -28.04 0.70
N PHE A 127 8.95 -26.94 0.35
CA PHE A 127 10.35 -26.70 0.70
C PHE A 127 10.53 -26.59 2.23
N TYR A 128 9.59 -25.94 2.92
CA TYR A 128 9.59 -25.86 4.37
C TYR A 128 9.42 -27.23 5.02
N LYS A 129 8.48 -28.05 4.52
CA LYS A 129 8.24 -29.41 5.03
C LYS A 129 9.44 -30.33 4.82
N ILE A 130 10.08 -30.27 3.65
CA ILE A 130 11.31 -31.01 3.33
C ILE A 130 12.44 -30.54 4.25
N SER A 131 12.66 -29.23 4.36
CA SER A 131 13.70 -28.66 5.23
C SER A 131 13.53 -29.05 6.69
N TYR A 132 12.29 -29.09 7.19
CA TYR A 132 11.99 -29.51 8.55
C TYR A 132 12.30 -31.00 8.76
N ARG A 133 11.95 -31.86 7.80
CA ARG A 133 12.27 -33.30 7.85
C ARG A 133 13.77 -33.54 7.84
N TRP A 134 14.53 -32.85 6.99
CA TRP A 134 16.00 -32.96 6.95
C TRP A 134 16.65 -32.50 8.25
N ARG A 135 16.17 -31.39 8.84
CA ARG A 135 16.67 -30.92 10.14
C ARG A 135 16.38 -31.91 11.27
N TYR A 136 15.25 -32.59 11.25
CA TYR A 136 14.90 -33.60 12.25
C TYR A 136 15.77 -34.86 12.13
N GLU A 137 15.99 -35.36 10.90
CA GLU A 137 16.84 -36.54 10.67
C GLU A 137 18.32 -36.24 10.94
N LEU A 138 18.83 -35.05 10.60
CA LEU A 138 20.17 -34.59 10.98
C LEU A 138 20.31 -34.47 12.50
N ASN A 139 19.34 -33.86 13.20
CA ASN A 139 19.40 -33.76 14.66
C ASN A 139 19.41 -35.13 15.32
N LEU A 140 18.58 -36.08 14.87
CA LEU A 140 18.57 -37.45 15.40
C LEU A 140 19.89 -38.18 15.13
N TRP A 141 20.51 -37.98 13.97
CA TRP A 141 21.81 -38.58 13.65
C TRP A 141 22.93 -38.01 14.53
N TYR A 142 23.00 -36.69 14.68
CA TYR A 142 23.92 -36.03 15.61
C TYR A 142 23.70 -36.49 17.06
N TRP A 143 22.44 -36.59 17.51
CA TRP A 143 22.11 -37.02 18.86
C TRP A 143 22.50 -38.48 19.13
N LYS A 144 22.31 -39.38 18.16
CA LYS A 144 22.75 -40.78 18.24
C LYS A 144 24.27 -40.91 18.27
N GLN A 145 24.99 -40.17 17.43
CA GLN A 145 26.46 -40.16 17.45
C GLN A 145 27.00 -39.61 18.77
N TRP A 146 26.42 -38.50 19.26
CA TRP A 146 26.76 -37.95 20.57
C TRP A 146 26.59 -39.00 21.67
N TRP A 147 25.43 -39.65 21.76
CA TRP A 147 25.19 -40.68 22.78
C TRP A 147 26.17 -41.86 22.71
N SER A 148 26.54 -42.32 21.51
CA SER A 148 27.52 -43.42 21.37
C SER A 148 28.93 -43.05 21.81
N MET A 149 29.33 -41.78 21.75
CA MET A 149 30.66 -41.33 22.18
C MET A 149 30.80 -41.27 23.71
N TRP A 150 29.70 -41.06 24.44
CA TRP A 150 29.71 -40.94 25.91
C TRP A 150 29.33 -42.24 26.64
N TRP A 151 28.82 -43.26 25.94
CA TRP A 151 28.47 -44.57 26.52
C TRP A 151 29.65 -45.36 27.14
N PRO A 152 30.89 -45.36 26.61
CA PRO A 152 31.97 -46.15 27.19
C PRO A 152 32.62 -45.53 28.45
N LEU A 153 32.14 -44.39 28.95
CA LEU A 153 32.65 -43.75 30.18
C LEU A 153 31.80 -44.08 31.42
N ALA A 154 30.75 -44.89 31.28
CA ALA A 154 29.77 -45.19 32.33
C ALA A 154 29.83 -46.65 32.85
N LEU A 155 30.90 -47.39 32.54
CA LEU A 155 31.20 -48.74 33.05
C LEU A 155 32.64 -48.76 33.58
#